data_AF-A0A3S0K0G5-F1
#
_entry.id   AF-A0A3S0K0G5-F1
#
_cell.length_a   1.000
_cell.length_b   1.000
_cell.length_c   1.000
_cell.angle_alpha   90.00
_cell.angle_beta   90.00
_cell.angle_gamma   90.00
#
_symmetry.space_group_name_H-M   'P 1'
#
loop_
_entity.id
_entity.type
_entity.pdbx_description
1 polymer ?
#
loop_
_entity_poly.entity_id
_entity_poly.type
_entity_poly.pdbx_seq_one_letter_code
_entity_poly.pdbx_strand_id
1 'polypeptide(L)'
;MTAAALILGATAVSVEAADRRYPIAYVQKIEITDPSGRTSWERKDFLSCDDVVLTDEDVRYALRHMRRVSWRAYDPENTDTTGCEGEAIVTFKNGKILAMGIEPNGRISTGEFYAGMKPTASPPNFYECDPCRKRKMALLKDALYRADERRLKRFEAEGKIPPGEAEVRLRKARTEGNKP
;
A
#
# COMPACT_ATOMS: atom_id res chain seq x y z
N MET A 1 45.27 -7.14 32.42
CA MET A 1 44.04 -6.56 31.83
C MET A 1 44.38 -6.03 30.45
N THR A 2 43.76 -6.57 29.39
CA THR A 2 43.46 -5.87 28.13
C THR A 2 42.66 -6.81 27.24
N ALA A 3 41.34 -6.61 27.24
CA ALA A 3 40.43 -7.25 26.30
C ALA A 3 40.46 -6.45 24.98
N ALA A 4 40.70 -7.13 23.86
CA ALA A 4 40.50 -6.56 22.54
C ALA A 4 39.08 -6.94 22.06
N ALA A 5 38.17 -5.99 22.13
CA ALA A 5 36.80 -6.15 21.64
C ALA A 5 36.77 -6.08 20.10
N LEU A 6 36.21 -7.12 19.48
CA LEU A 6 35.83 -7.17 18.08
C LEU A 6 34.68 -6.19 17.83
N ILE A 7 34.87 -5.21 16.93
CA ILE A 7 33.77 -4.39 16.42
C ILE A 7 33.38 -4.94 15.04
N LEU A 8 32.33 -5.76 15.01
CA LEU A 8 31.57 -6.07 13.81
C LEU A 8 30.65 -4.88 13.50
N GLY A 9 31.08 -4.01 12.61
CA GLY A 9 30.22 -2.99 12.02
C GLY A 9 29.27 -3.64 11.01
N ALA A 10 28.07 -4.01 11.46
CA ALA A 10 26.97 -4.33 10.56
C ALA A 10 26.44 -3.01 9.97
N THR A 11 26.92 -2.62 8.78
CA THR A 11 26.25 -1.58 7.99
C THR A 11 24.92 -2.14 7.50
N ALA A 12 23.84 -1.85 8.22
CA ALA A 12 22.49 -1.98 7.70
C ALA A 12 22.35 -0.98 6.54
N VAL A 13 22.57 -1.44 5.31
CA VAL A 13 22.23 -0.68 4.12
C VAL A 13 20.71 -0.69 4.03
N SER A 14 20.06 0.39 4.44
CA SER A 14 18.64 0.60 4.17
C SER A 14 18.43 0.70 2.66
N VAL A 15 18.11 -0.43 2.02
CA VAL A 15 17.75 -0.52 0.59
C VAL A 15 16.31 -0.04 0.40
N GLU A 16 16.07 1.24 0.67
CA GLU A 16 14.82 1.93 0.31
C GLU A 16 15.21 3.26 -0.36
N ALA A 17 15.88 3.14 -1.51
CA ALA A 17 16.22 4.30 -2.30
C ALA A 17 14.97 4.75 -3.08
N ALA A 18 14.40 5.88 -2.66
CA ALA A 18 13.38 6.62 -3.41
C ALA A 18 13.78 6.76 -4.89
N ASP A 19 12.82 6.62 -5.81
CA ASP A 19 13.09 6.86 -7.22
C ASP A 19 13.45 8.34 -7.46
N ARG A 20 14.71 8.57 -7.88
CA ARG A 20 15.27 9.91 -8.09
C ARG A 20 14.53 10.73 -9.15
N ARG A 21 13.72 10.10 -9.99
CA ARG A 21 12.88 10.79 -10.99
C ARG A 21 11.79 11.64 -10.35
N TYR A 22 11.40 11.36 -9.10
CA TYR A 22 10.30 12.05 -8.41
C TYR A 22 10.74 12.58 -7.04
N PRO A 23 11.64 13.57 -6.99
CA PRO A 23 12.14 14.09 -5.73
C PRO A 23 11.05 14.87 -4.99
N ILE A 24 10.80 14.50 -3.72
CA ILE A 24 9.78 15.15 -2.87
C ILE A 24 9.98 16.66 -2.75
N ALA A 25 11.23 17.13 -2.70
CA ALA A 25 11.55 18.55 -2.60
C ALA A 25 11.02 19.38 -3.79
N TYR A 26 10.70 18.72 -4.90
CA TYR A 26 10.17 19.33 -6.12
C TYR A 26 8.67 19.18 -6.24
N VAL A 27 7.99 18.51 -5.30
CA VAL A 27 6.52 18.48 -5.28
C VAL A 27 6.01 19.90 -5.07
N GLN A 28 5.20 20.36 -6.02
CA GLN A 28 4.54 21.66 -5.98
C GLN A 28 3.11 21.51 -5.45
N LYS A 29 2.39 20.48 -5.91
CA LYS A 29 0.99 20.24 -5.57
C LYS A 29 0.71 18.74 -5.57
N ILE A 30 -0.12 18.31 -4.63
CA ILE A 30 -0.72 16.98 -4.61
C ILE A 30 -2.22 17.18 -4.66
N GLU A 31 -2.88 16.47 -5.57
CA GLU A 31 -4.33 16.41 -5.66
C GLU A 31 -4.72 14.96 -5.46
N ILE A 32 -5.52 14.69 -4.43
CA ILE A 32 -6.03 13.36 -4.16
C ILE A 32 -7.43 13.34 -4.75
N THR A 33 -7.67 12.38 -5.64
CA THR A 33 -9.01 12.08 -6.14
C THR A 33 -9.62 10.99 -5.27
N ASP A 34 -10.95 10.90 -5.28
CA ASP A 34 -11.66 9.85 -4.54
C ASP A 34 -11.07 8.47 -4.87
N PRO A 35 -11.02 7.54 -3.89
CA PRO A 35 -10.49 6.21 -4.12
C PRO A 35 -11.15 5.55 -5.34
N SER A 36 -10.39 4.71 -6.03
CA SER A 36 -10.85 3.97 -7.19
C SER A 36 -12.21 3.35 -6.87
N GLY A 37 -13.23 3.71 -7.66
CA GLY A 37 -14.55 3.08 -7.54
C GLY A 37 -14.45 1.57 -7.74
N ARG A 38 -15.48 0.86 -7.26
CA ARG A 38 -15.50 -0.61 -7.20
C ARG A 38 -15.03 -1.28 -8.50
N THR A 39 -13.88 -1.98 -8.49
CA THR A 39 -13.36 -2.76 -9.62
C THR A 39 -13.77 -4.24 -9.54
N SER A 40 -13.76 -4.95 -10.67
CA SER A 40 -14.03 -6.39 -10.73
C SER A 40 -12.97 -7.25 -10.03
N TRP A 41 -11.80 -6.67 -9.74
CA TRP A 41 -10.64 -7.34 -9.16
C TRP A 41 -10.58 -7.22 -7.63
N GLU A 42 -11.53 -6.50 -7.03
CA GLU A 42 -11.63 -6.34 -5.59
C GLU A 42 -11.93 -7.63 -4.87
N ARG A 43 -11.11 -7.94 -3.85
CA ARG A 43 -11.50 -8.88 -2.81
C ARG A 43 -12.49 -8.19 -1.87
N LYS A 44 -13.78 -8.31 -2.20
CA LYS A 44 -14.91 -7.77 -1.42
C LYS A 44 -14.95 -8.24 0.05
N ASP A 45 -14.18 -9.28 0.37
CA ASP A 45 -14.07 -9.87 1.71
C ASP A 45 -12.88 -9.34 2.52
N PHE A 46 -11.97 -8.61 1.89
CA PHE A 46 -10.70 -8.19 2.48
C PHE A 46 -10.77 -6.75 3.02
N LEU A 47 -11.31 -5.81 2.25
CA LEU A 47 -11.44 -4.41 2.65
C LEU A 47 -12.53 -3.71 1.82
N SER A 48 -13.25 -2.73 2.41
CA SER A 48 -14.07 -1.82 1.62
C SER A 48 -13.16 -0.74 1.04
N CYS A 49 -13.28 -0.40 -0.24
CA CYS A 49 -12.46 0.67 -0.81
C CYS A 49 -12.78 2.04 -0.20
N ASP A 50 -13.98 2.21 0.38
CA ASP A 50 -14.34 3.40 1.16
C ASP A 50 -13.46 3.58 2.41
N ASP A 51 -12.89 2.49 2.94
CA ASP A 51 -11.96 2.56 4.07
C ASP A 51 -10.54 2.97 3.60
N VAL A 52 -10.24 2.89 2.29
CA VAL A 52 -8.93 3.22 1.69
C VAL A 52 -8.85 4.70 1.36
N VAL A 53 -8.71 5.51 2.39
CA VAL A 53 -8.52 6.97 2.22
C VAL A 53 -7.03 7.29 2.08
N LEU A 54 -6.67 7.99 1.00
CA LEU A 54 -5.35 8.60 0.85
C LEU A 54 -5.31 10.01 1.41
N THR A 55 -4.16 10.36 1.97
CA THR A 55 -3.83 11.70 2.44
C THR A 55 -2.56 12.20 1.76
N ASP A 56 -2.32 13.52 1.81
CA ASP A 56 -1.11 14.14 1.27
C ASP A 56 0.16 13.51 1.85
N GLU A 57 0.10 13.15 3.14
CA GLU A 57 1.21 12.51 3.83
C GLU A 57 1.51 11.12 3.25
N ASP A 58 0.48 10.35 2.89
CA ASP A 58 0.66 9.01 2.29
C ASP A 58 1.36 9.09 0.94
N VAL A 59 0.95 10.05 0.10
CA VAL A 59 1.56 10.27 -1.21
C VAL A 59 3.02 10.71 -1.04
N ARG A 60 3.30 11.65 -0.13
CA ARG A 60 4.67 12.08 0.17
C ARG A 60 5.52 10.95 0.75
N TYR A 61 4.93 10.10 1.57
CA TYR A 61 5.60 8.95 2.14
C TYR A 61 5.92 7.91 1.06
N ALA A 62 4.98 7.64 0.17
CA ALA A 62 5.19 6.79 -1.00
C ALA A 62 6.33 7.31 -1.89
N LEU A 63 6.33 8.59 -2.26
CA LEU A 63 7.43 9.18 -3.04
C LEU A 63 8.80 9.04 -2.37
N ARG A 64 8.85 8.91 -1.03
CA ARG A 64 10.10 8.80 -0.25
C ARG A 64 10.65 7.38 -0.24
N HIS A 65 9.76 6.39 -0.30
CA HIS A 65 10.10 5.00 0.01
C HIS A 65 9.81 4.04 -1.14
N MET A 66 9.11 4.48 -2.18
CA MET A 66 8.75 3.63 -3.30
C MET A 66 9.98 3.18 -4.09
N ARG A 67 10.01 1.89 -4.39
CA ARG A 67 11.05 1.21 -5.14
C ARG A 67 10.47 0.65 -6.42
N ARG A 68 11.10 0.96 -7.55
CA ARG A 68 10.64 0.47 -8.85
C ARG A 68 10.74 -1.05 -8.92
N VAL A 69 9.71 -1.69 -9.47
CA VAL A 69 9.66 -3.12 -9.73
C VAL A 69 9.27 -3.41 -11.18
N SER A 70 9.45 -4.66 -11.61
CA SER A 70 9.01 -5.11 -12.94
C SER A 70 7.50 -5.32 -12.96
N TRP A 71 6.90 -5.32 -14.17
CA TRP A 71 5.50 -5.72 -14.34
C TRP A 71 5.23 -7.10 -13.72
N ARG A 72 6.11 -8.08 -13.95
CA ARG A 72 5.92 -9.44 -13.43
C ARG A 72 5.81 -9.50 -11.90
N ALA A 73 6.57 -8.66 -11.18
CA ALA A 73 6.46 -8.55 -9.72
C ALA A 73 5.21 -7.78 -9.27
N TYR A 74 4.74 -6.86 -10.12
CA TYR A 74 3.51 -6.10 -9.89
C TYR A 74 2.25 -6.84 -10.35
N ASP A 75 2.33 -7.85 -11.20
CA ASP A 75 1.16 -8.49 -11.80
C ASP A 75 0.21 -9.07 -10.72
N PRO A 76 -1.09 -8.70 -10.71
CA PRO A 76 -2.07 -9.25 -9.77
C PRO A 76 -2.14 -10.79 -9.74
N GLU A 77 -1.72 -11.47 -10.81
CA GLU A 77 -1.63 -12.94 -10.82
C GLU A 77 -0.50 -13.48 -9.93
N ASN A 78 0.54 -12.68 -9.69
CA ASN A 78 1.75 -13.09 -8.95
C ASN A 78 1.81 -12.56 -7.52
N THR A 79 0.90 -11.66 -7.13
CA THR A 79 0.94 -11.03 -5.81
C THR A 79 -0.45 -10.61 -5.34
N ASP A 80 -0.60 -10.53 -4.02
CA ASP A 80 -1.86 -10.14 -3.40
C ASP A 80 -2.22 -8.68 -3.71
N THR A 81 -3.25 -8.47 -4.53
CA THR A 81 -3.90 -7.16 -4.70
C THR A 81 -5.12 -7.03 -3.78
N THR A 82 -5.35 -5.82 -3.29
CA THR A 82 -6.60 -5.45 -2.61
C THR A 82 -7.70 -5.11 -3.61
N GLY A 83 -7.33 -4.64 -4.81
CA GLY A 83 -8.22 -4.07 -5.81
C GLY A 83 -8.77 -2.69 -5.44
N CYS A 84 -8.38 -2.14 -4.28
CA CYS A 84 -8.75 -0.81 -3.80
C CYS A 84 -7.51 0.09 -3.81
N GLU A 85 -7.46 1.07 -4.70
CA GLU A 85 -6.39 2.06 -4.71
C GLU A 85 -6.94 3.47 -4.45
N GLY A 86 -6.21 4.28 -3.71
CA GLY A 86 -6.43 5.71 -3.78
C GLY A 86 -5.66 6.30 -4.95
N GLU A 87 -6.23 7.30 -5.60
CA GLU A 87 -5.60 7.97 -6.72
C GLU A 87 -5.06 9.35 -6.30
N ALA A 88 -3.87 9.68 -6.80
CA ALA A 88 -3.26 10.98 -6.57
C ALA A 88 -2.57 11.50 -7.83
N ILE A 89 -2.72 12.79 -8.09
CA ILE A 89 -1.99 13.54 -9.12
C ILE A 89 -0.97 14.42 -8.42
N VAL A 90 0.31 14.16 -8.68
CA VAL A 90 1.44 14.92 -8.14
C VAL A 90 1.99 15.82 -9.23
N THR A 91 1.93 17.13 -9.02
CA THR A 91 2.56 18.13 -9.90
C THR A 91 3.89 18.55 -9.31
N PHE A 92 4.95 18.48 -10.11
CA PHE A 92 6.30 18.91 -9.75
C PHE A 92 6.60 20.31 -10.28
N LYS A 93 7.50 21.04 -9.60
CA LYS A 93 7.92 22.42 -9.94
C LYS A 93 8.48 22.55 -11.37
N ASN A 94 8.95 21.47 -11.97
CA ASN A 94 9.45 21.43 -13.35
C ASN A 94 8.34 21.17 -14.40
N GLY A 95 7.07 21.15 -13.98
CA GLY A 95 5.92 20.91 -14.86
C GLY A 95 5.65 19.43 -15.18
N LYS A 96 6.44 18.50 -14.64
CA LYS A 96 6.11 17.06 -14.70
C LYS A 96 4.89 16.78 -13.82
N ILE A 97 4.03 15.88 -14.28
CA ILE A 97 2.89 15.36 -13.54
C ILE A 97 3.04 13.84 -13.41
N LEU A 98 2.78 13.30 -12.22
CA LEU A 98 2.74 11.87 -11.93
C LEU A 98 1.36 11.52 -11.39
N ALA A 99 0.59 10.76 -12.15
CA ALA A 99 -0.58 10.07 -11.59
C ALA A 99 -0.09 8.83 -10.85
N MET A 100 -0.63 8.58 -9.67
CA MET A 100 -0.29 7.46 -8.79
C MET A 100 -1.57 6.76 -8.35
N GLY A 101 -1.65 5.45 -8.54
CA GLY A 101 -2.59 4.58 -7.83
C GLY A 101 -1.85 3.89 -6.69
N ILE A 102 -2.30 4.06 -5.44
CA ILE A 102 -1.65 3.51 -4.25
C ILE A 102 -2.62 2.58 -3.53
N GLU A 103 -2.29 1.30 -3.50
CA GLU A 103 -3.02 0.29 -2.72
C GLU A 103 -2.51 0.25 -1.25
N PRO A 104 -3.37 -0.13 -0.28
CA PRO A 104 -2.99 -0.30 1.13
C PRO A 104 -1.84 -1.27 1.38
N ASN A 105 -1.66 -2.25 0.52
CA ASN A 105 -0.57 -3.23 0.57
C ASN A 105 0.77 -2.66 0.06
N GLY A 106 0.84 -1.38 -0.29
CA GLY A 106 2.05 -0.71 -0.75
C GLY A 106 2.36 -0.92 -2.23
N ARG A 107 1.47 -1.54 -3.00
CA ARG A 107 1.57 -1.58 -4.46
C ARG A 107 1.23 -0.22 -5.03
N ILE A 108 2.03 0.24 -5.98
CA ILE A 108 1.86 1.55 -6.60
C ILE A 108 1.96 1.42 -8.11
N SER A 109 0.92 1.85 -8.82
CA SER A 109 0.95 2.09 -10.26
C SER A 109 1.20 3.58 -10.51
N THR A 110 1.86 3.91 -11.63
CA THR A 110 2.07 5.31 -12.00
C THR A 110 1.96 5.56 -13.49
N GLY A 111 1.49 6.75 -13.85
CA GLY A 111 1.53 7.30 -15.21
C GLY A 111 2.20 8.68 -15.21
N GLU A 112 3.12 8.91 -16.14
CA GLU A 112 3.78 10.21 -16.31
C GLU A 112 3.08 11.04 -17.39
N PHE A 113 2.83 12.31 -17.05
CA PHE A 113 2.20 13.30 -17.93
C PHE A 113 3.03 14.60 -17.96
N TYR A 114 2.93 15.33 -19.07
CA TYR A 114 3.37 16.72 -19.15
C TYR A 114 2.26 17.68 -18.68
N ALA A 115 2.60 18.95 -18.54
CA ALA A 115 1.63 20.02 -18.26
C ALA A 115 0.40 19.95 -19.18
N GLY A 116 -0.79 20.09 -18.58
CA GLY A 116 -2.07 19.92 -19.27
C GLY A 116 -2.48 18.45 -19.47
N MET A 117 -2.00 17.52 -18.64
CA MET A 117 -2.33 16.08 -18.68
C MET A 117 -2.02 15.40 -20.03
N LYS A 118 -1.03 15.92 -20.77
CA LYS A 118 -0.58 15.28 -22.02
C LYS A 118 0.20 14.01 -21.68
N PRO A 119 -0.18 12.82 -22.19
CA PRO A 119 0.52 11.58 -21.89
C PRO A 119 1.96 11.66 -22.36
N THR A 120 2.89 11.19 -21.54
CA THR A 120 4.25 10.93 -22.01
C THR A 120 4.27 9.64 -22.83
N ALA A 121 5.30 9.41 -23.64
CA ALA A 121 5.52 8.13 -24.32
C ALA A 121 6.01 7.02 -23.36
N SER A 122 6.19 7.34 -22.07
CA SER A 122 6.66 6.38 -21.08
C SER A 122 5.55 5.40 -20.72
N PRO A 123 5.82 4.08 -20.71
CA PRO A 123 4.85 3.12 -20.20
C PRO A 123 4.60 3.37 -18.71
N PRO A 124 3.47 2.87 -18.17
CA PRO A 124 3.24 2.87 -16.73
C PRO A 124 4.42 2.27 -15.98
N ASN A 125 4.76 2.88 -14.84
CA ASN A 125 5.79 2.35 -13.96
C ASN A 125 5.17 1.78 -12.70
N PHE A 126 5.76 0.69 -12.21
CA PHE A 126 5.26 -0.05 -11.06
C PHE A 126 6.26 0.04 -9.91
N TYR A 127 5.73 0.17 -8.70
CA TYR A 127 6.54 0.28 -7.50
C TYR A 127 5.94 -0.54 -6.36
N GLU A 128 6.82 -0.86 -5.42
CA GLU A 128 6.47 -1.34 -4.10
C GLU A 128 6.93 -0.32 -3.06
N CYS A 129 6.15 -0.18 -1.99
CA CYS A 129 6.50 0.60 -0.81
C CYS A 129 6.16 -0.20 0.44
N ASP A 130 7.10 -1.03 0.88
CA ASP A 130 6.98 -1.83 2.10
C ASP A 130 6.68 -1.00 3.36
N PRO A 131 7.30 0.18 3.56
CA PRO A 131 6.93 1.08 4.65
C PRO A 131 5.48 1.59 4.54
N CYS A 132 5.01 1.88 3.32
CA CYS A 132 3.63 2.31 3.10
C CYS A 132 2.66 1.21 3.50
N ARG A 133 2.94 -0.05 3.14
CA ARG A 133 2.17 -1.22 3.57
C ARG A 133 2.04 -1.26 5.08
N LYS A 134 3.16 -1.18 5.81
CA LYS A 134 3.15 -1.25 7.28
C LYS A 134 2.33 -0.11 7.88
N ARG A 135 2.55 1.13 7.42
CA ARG A 135 1.86 2.33 7.90
C ARG A 135 0.36 2.29 7.61
N LYS A 136 -0.04 1.95 6.37
CA LYS A 136 -1.45 1.89 5.98
C LYS A 136 -2.20 0.72 6.59
N MET A 137 -1.60 -0.48 6.61
CA MET A 137 -2.26 -1.63 7.24
C MET A 137 -2.46 -1.44 8.74
N ALA A 138 -1.57 -0.70 9.42
CA ALA A 138 -1.77 -0.33 10.82
C ALA A 138 -2.99 0.59 11.02
N LEU A 139 -3.19 1.57 10.12
CA LEU A 139 -4.34 2.48 10.16
C LEU A 139 -5.66 1.79 9.80
N LEU A 140 -5.61 0.71 9.02
CA LEU A 140 -6.77 -0.04 8.55
C LEU A 140 -7.16 -1.22 9.47
N LYS A 141 -6.51 -1.36 10.63
CA LYS A 141 -6.71 -2.51 11.54
C LYS A 141 -8.19 -2.77 11.87
N ASP A 142 -8.95 -1.72 12.15
CA ASP A 142 -10.38 -1.85 12.46
C ASP A 142 -11.24 -2.22 11.23
N ALA A 143 -10.87 -1.72 10.05
CA ALA A 143 -11.52 -2.10 8.79
C ALA A 143 -11.22 -3.56 8.42
N LEU A 144 -9.97 -3.99 8.59
CA LEU A 144 -9.54 -5.37 8.41
C LEU A 144 -10.23 -6.33 9.39
N TYR A 145 -10.37 -5.93 10.66
CA TYR A 145 -11.10 -6.73 11.64
C TYR A 145 -12.58 -6.92 11.24
N ARG A 146 -13.27 -5.84 10.83
CA ARG A 146 -14.65 -5.92 10.34
C ARG A 146 -14.77 -6.80 9.09
N ALA A 147 -13.76 -6.77 8.22
CA ALA A 147 -13.72 -7.61 7.02
C ALA A 147 -13.53 -9.11 7.37
N ASP A 148 -12.60 -9.41 8.27
CA ASP A 148 -12.40 -10.76 8.80
C ASP A 148 -13.66 -11.30 9.48
N GLU A 149 -14.38 -10.47 10.23
CA GLU A 149 -15.65 -10.83 10.83
C GLU A 149 -16.69 -11.25 9.79
N ARG A 150 -16.86 -10.46 8.72
CA ARG A 150 -17.78 -10.80 7.61
C ARG A 150 -17.38 -12.11 6.94
N ARG A 151 -16.08 -12.29 6.66
CA ARG A 151 -15.54 -13.48 6.00
C ARG A 151 -15.78 -14.74 6.83
N LEU A 152 -15.47 -14.70 8.12
CA LEU A 152 -15.61 -15.86 9.01
C LEU A 152 -17.08 -16.21 9.24
N LYS A 153 -17.95 -15.22 9.47
CA LYS A 153 -19.40 -15.46 9.59
C LYS A 153 -20.00 -16.09 8.32
N ARG A 154 -19.54 -15.66 7.14
CA ARG A 154 -19.96 -16.28 5.88
C ARG A 154 -19.47 -17.72 5.76
N PHE A 155 -18.21 -18.00 6.09
CA PHE A 155 -17.69 -19.37 6.05
C PHE A 155 -18.46 -20.33 6.98
N GLU A 156 -18.90 -19.84 8.13
CA GLU A 156 -19.75 -20.60 9.04
C GLU A 156 -21.14 -20.86 8.41
N ALA A 157 -21.76 -19.84 7.82
CA ALA A 157 -23.03 -19.97 7.12
C ALA A 157 -22.96 -20.90 5.89
N GLU A 158 -21.81 -20.94 5.22
CA GLU A 158 -21.52 -21.83 4.08
C GLU A 158 -21.08 -23.24 4.50
N GLY A 159 -20.97 -23.53 5.81
CA GLY A 159 -20.52 -24.82 6.34
C GLY A 159 -19.04 -25.12 6.08
N LYS A 160 -18.24 -24.12 5.67
CA LYS A 160 -16.79 -24.25 5.45
C LYS A 160 -16.00 -24.31 6.76
N ILE A 161 -16.60 -23.83 7.85
CA ILE A 161 -16.10 -23.98 9.22
C ILE A 161 -17.25 -24.41 10.15
N PRO A 162 -16.95 -25.09 11.26
CA PRO A 162 -17.97 -25.49 12.22
C PRO A 162 -18.74 -24.29 12.80
N PRO A 163 -20.02 -24.49 13.20
CA PRO A 163 -20.75 -23.48 13.97
C PRO A 163 -19.99 -23.04 15.23
N GLY A 164 -19.93 -21.75 15.49
CA GLY A 164 -19.20 -21.11 16.59
C GLY A 164 -17.70 -20.89 16.33
N GLU A 165 -17.12 -21.49 15.30
CA GLU A 165 -15.68 -21.37 15.00
C GLU A 165 -15.30 -19.95 14.56
N ALA A 166 -16.20 -19.21 13.91
CA ALA A 166 -15.94 -17.82 13.51
C ALA A 166 -15.66 -16.94 14.74
N GLU A 167 -16.51 -17.03 15.75
CA GLU A 167 -16.42 -16.25 16.99
C GLU A 167 -15.13 -16.58 17.78
N VAL A 168 -14.76 -17.86 17.84
CA VAL A 168 -13.50 -18.31 18.48
C VAL A 168 -12.29 -17.68 17.80
N ARG A 169 -12.24 -17.73 16.47
CA ARG A 169 -11.12 -17.15 15.69
C ARG A 169 -11.06 -15.63 15.81
N LEU A 170 -12.21 -14.95 15.79
CA LEU A 170 -12.29 -13.49 15.96
C LEU A 170 -11.82 -13.05 17.34
N ARG A 171 -12.23 -13.76 18.40
CA ARG A 171 -11.75 -13.48 19.78
C ARG A 171 -10.25 -13.65 19.89
N LYS A 172 -9.69 -14.72 19.30
CA LYS A 172 -8.24 -14.93 19.27
C LYS A 172 -7.52 -13.80 18.56
N ALA A 173 -7.99 -13.40 17.37
CA ALA A 173 -7.41 -12.29 16.60
C ALA A 173 -7.45 -10.95 17.35
N ARG A 174 -8.55 -10.64 18.05
CA ARG A 174 -8.66 -9.44 18.93
C ARG A 174 -7.64 -9.44 20.06
N THR A 175 -7.41 -10.62 20.66
CA THR A 175 -6.52 -10.77 21.82
C THR A 175 -5.04 -10.74 21.40
N GLU A 176 -4.71 -11.29 20.23
CA GLU A 176 -3.35 -11.28 19.67
C GLU A 176 -3.00 -9.95 19.03
N GLY A 177 -3.94 -9.29 18.34
CA GLY A 177 -3.72 -8.00 17.70
C GLY A 177 -3.55 -6.83 18.66
N ASN A 178 -3.97 -6.97 19.93
CA ASN A 178 -3.84 -5.94 20.98
C ASN A 178 -2.65 -6.16 21.92
N LYS A 179 -1.77 -7.13 21.63
CA LYS A 179 -0.48 -7.22 22.32
C LYS A 179 0.44 -6.08 21.84
N PRO A 180 1.14 -5.39 22.75
CA PRO A 180 2.05 -4.30 22.40
C PRO A 180 3.23 -4.78 21.55
#